data_AF-A0A7Y0CVQ2-F1
#
_entry.id   AF-A0A7Y0CVQ2-F1
#
_cell.length_a   1.000
_cell.length_b   1.000
_cell.length_c   1.000
_cell.angle_alpha   90.00
_cell.angle_beta   90.00
_cell.angle_gamma   90.00
#
_symmetry.space_group_name_H-M   'P 1'
#
loop_
_entity.id
_entity.type
_entity.pdbx_description
1 polymer ?
#
loop_
_entity_poly.entity_id
_entity_poly.type
_entity_poly.pdbx_seq_one_letter_code
_entity_poly.pdbx_strand_id
1 'polypeptide(L)' 'MGLFDRVERGLERAVHGVFAKAFKAEVQPVEIASAMRRAMDDRAAVIGHGRTFVPNLFAIELAPTDYER' A
#
# COMPACT_ATOMS: atom_id res chain seq x y z
N MET A 1 1.71 -18.98 -22.81
CA MET A 1 2.22 -17.60 -22.61
C MET A 1 1.54 -16.69 -23.61
N GLY A 2 0.32 -16.29 -23.26
CA GLY A 2 -0.69 -15.79 -24.17
C GLY A 2 -0.64 -14.28 -24.37
N LEU A 3 -1.46 -13.78 -25.28
CA LEU A 3 -1.68 -12.34 -25.49
C LEU A 3 -2.10 -11.63 -24.19
N PHE A 4 -2.82 -12.33 -23.30
CA PHE A 4 -3.26 -11.87 -21.98
C PHE A 4 -2.10 -11.48 -21.04
N ASP A 5 -1.06 -12.30 -20.98
CA ASP A 5 0.16 -12.02 -20.19
C ASP A 5 0.84 -10.70 -20.59
N ARG A 6 0.74 -10.30 -21.86
CA ARG A 6 1.32 -9.04 -22.36
C ARG A 6 0.46 -7.83 -22.03
N VAL A 7 -0.86 -8.01 -21.96
CA VAL A 7 -1.80 -6.95 -21.56
C VAL A 7 -1.71 -6.70 -20.06
N GLU A 8 -1.62 -7.73 -19.23
CA GLU A 8 -1.41 -7.59 -17.77
C GLU A 8 -0.11 -6.87 -17.45
N ARG A 9 1.02 -7.27 -18.07
CA ARG A 9 2.29 -6.56 -17.92
C ARG A 9 2.27 -5.13 -18.46
N GLY A 10 1.46 -4.88 -19.49
CA GLY A 10 1.27 -3.54 -20.06
C GLY A 10 0.47 -2.63 -19.15
N LEU A 11 -0.58 -3.16 -18.52
CA LEU A 11 -1.38 -2.47 -17.52
C LEU A 11 -0.53 -2.15 -16.29
N GLU A 12 0.20 -3.13 -15.77
CA GLU A 12 1.12 -2.99 -14.64
C GLU A 12 2.16 -1.87 -14.89
N ARG A 13 2.76 -1.80 -16.08
CA ARG A 13 3.69 -0.70 -16.43
C ARG A 13 3.00 0.65 -16.62
N ALA A 14 1.77 0.66 -17.11
CA ALA A 14 1.00 1.89 -17.33
C ALA A 14 0.55 2.52 -16.01
N VAL A 15 0.11 1.73 -15.01
CA VAL A 15 -0.20 2.28 -13.69
C VAL A 15 1.05 2.80 -12.98
N HIS A 16 2.15 2.04 -12.97
CA HIS A 16 3.38 2.50 -12.31
C HIS A 16 3.95 3.80 -12.92
N GLY A 17 3.84 4.00 -14.24
CA GLY A 17 4.35 5.19 -14.92
C GLY A 17 3.53 6.47 -14.70
N VAL A 18 2.23 6.36 -14.46
CA VAL A 18 1.33 7.51 -14.27
C VAL A 18 1.36 8.01 -12.82
N PHE A 19 1.46 7.12 -11.82
CA PHE A 19 1.55 7.53 -10.41
C PHE A 19 2.89 8.19 -10.05
N ALA A 20 4.00 7.78 -10.66
CA ALA A 20 5.33 8.34 -10.33
C ALA A 20 5.55 9.79 -10.81
N LYS A 21 4.75 10.28 -11.77
CA LYS A 21 5.00 11.57 -12.43
C LYS A 21 4.02 12.69 -12.03
N ALA A 22 2.81 12.34 -11.57
CA ALA A 22 1.80 13.34 -11.18
C ALA A 22 1.86 13.77 -9.70
N PHE A 23 2.60 13.06 -8.84
CA PHE A 23 2.37 13.15 -7.38
C PHE A 23 3.63 13.28 -6.52
N LYS A 24 4.62 14.08 -6.95
CA LYS A 24 5.90 14.22 -6.21
C LYS A 24 5.81 14.97 -4.85
N ALA A 25 4.63 15.43 -4.44
CA ALA A 25 4.46 16.25 -3.24
C ALA A 25 3.25 15.85 -2.37
N GLU A 26 2.59 14.72 -2.65
CA GLU A 26 1.30 14.35 -2.05
C GLU A 26 1.34 12.93 -1.50
N VAL A 27 0.64 12.66 -0.38
CA VAL A 27 0.55 11.31 0.19
C VAL A 27 -0.18 10.38 -0.76
N GLN A 28 0.48 9.29 -1.15
CA GLN A 28 -0.12 8.30 -2.06
C GLN A 28 -0.87 7.19 -1.31
N PRO A 29 -1.99 6.67 -1.84
CA PRO A 29 -2.69 5.53 -1.23
C PRO A 29 -1.80 4.30 -1.02
N VAL A 30 -0.84 4.07 -1.94
CA VAL A 30 0.14 2.99 -1.81
C VAL A 30 1.06 3.20 -0.61
N GLU A 31 1.42 4.45 -0.30
CA GLU A 31 2.24 4.76 0.87
C GLU A 31 1.49 4.49 2.17
N ILE A 32 0.18 4.79 2.22
CA ILE A 32 -0.68 4.44 3.35
C ILE A 32 -0.74 2.92 3.54
N ALA A 33 -0.96 2.16 2.45
CA ALA A 33 -0.98 0.70 2.51
C ALA A 33 0.37 0.11 2.97
N SER A 34 1.47 0.65 2.46
CA SER A 34 2.83 0.26 2.88
C SER A 34 3.09 0.59 4.35
N ALA A 35 2.67 1.77 4.82
CA ALA A 35 2.80 2.19 6.22
C ALA A 35 1.95 1.31 7.15
N MET A 36 0.71 0.98 6.75
CA MET A 36 -0.17 0.10 7.49
C MET A 36 0.41 -1.31 7.60
N ARG A 37 0.92 -1.87 6.50
CA ARG A 37 1.60 -3.17 6.50
C ARG A 37 2.80 -3.17 7.45
N ARG A 38 3.63 -2.13 7.39
CA ARG A 38 4.78 -1.99 8.29
C ARG A 38 4.33 -1.93 9.76
N ALA A 39 3.32 -1.13 10.07
CA ALA A 39 2.79 -1.02 11.44
C ALA A 39 2.15 -2.33 11.93
N MET A 40 1.57 -3.13 11.03
CA MET A 40 1.04 -4.46 11.32
C MET A 40 2.18 -5.43 11.67
N ASP A 41 3.22 -5.47 10.84
CA ASP A 41 4.40 -6.32 11.02
C ASP A 41 5.15 -5.95 12.32
N ASP A 42 5.33 -4.65 12.59
CA ASP A 42 6.01 -4.13 13.79
C ASP A 42 5.27 -4.49 15.10
N ARG A 43 3.95 -4.68 15.04
CA ARG A 43 3.09 -5.02 16.19
C ARG A 43 2.65 -6.48 16.21
N ALA A 44 3.17 -7.30 15.29
CA ALA A 44 2.85 -8.70 15.23
C ALA A 44 3.41 -9.42 16.47
N ALA A 45 2.55 -10.13 17.20
CA ALA A 45 2.92 -10.91 18.38
C ALA A 45 2.65 -12.40 18.13
N VAL A 46 3.70 -13.23 18.22
CA VAL A 46 3.59 -14.68 18.10
C VAL A 46 3.16 -15.27 19.43
N ILE A 47 2.04 -16.00 19.44
CA ILE A 47 1.41 -16.54 20.67
C ILE A 47 1.48 -18.07 20.69
N GLY A 48 1.99 -18.68 19.63
CA GLY A 48 2.26 -20.10 19.54
C GLY A 48 2.55 -20.52 18.11
N HIS A 49 2.76 -21.82 17.92
CA HIS A 49 3.06 -22.39 16.61
C HIS A 49 1.93 -22.08 15.61
N GLY A 50 2.25 -21.26 14.60
CA GLY A 50 1.32 -20.87 13.54
C GLY A 50 0.25 -19.84 13.92
N ARG A 51 0.33 -19.21 15.10
CA ARG A 51 -0.63 -18.19 15.54
C ARG A 51 0.07 -16.87 15.87
N THR A 52 -0.29 -15.86 15.09
CA THR A 52 0.21 -14.50 15.26
C THR A 52 -0.99 -13.57 15.43
N PHE A 53 -1.00 -12.77 16.49
CA PHE A 53 -1.92 -11.63 16.58
C PHE A 53 -1.31 -10.43 15.89
N VAL A 54 -2.15 -9.73 15.15
CA VAL A 54 -1.82 -8.49 14.46
C VAL A 54 -2.93 -7.47 14.73
N PRO A 55 -2.63 -6.16 14.65
CA PRO A 55 -3.67 -5.15 14.70
C PRO A 55 -4.67 -5.31 13.56
N ASN A 56 -5.96 -5.09 13.83
CA ASN A 56 -7.04 -5.11 12.84
C ASN A 56 -7.68 -3.73 12.63
N LEU A 57 -7.38 -2.76 13.50
CA LEU A 57 -7.87 -1.39 13.44
C LEU A 57 -6.69 -0.43 13.38
N PHE A 58 -6.69 0.44 12.38
CA PHE A 58 -5.65 1.43 12.15
C PHE A 58 -6.30 2.81 12.09
N ALA A 59 -5.80 3.73 12.90
CA ALA A 59 -6.07 5.16 12.74
C ALA A 59 -4.92 5.76 11.92
N ILE A 60 -5.27 6.44 10.84
CA ILE A 60 -4.32 7.10 9.94
C ILE A 60 -4.52 8.60 10.12
N GLU A 61 -3.46 9.30 10.48
CA GLU A 61 -3.44 10.76 10.56
C GLU A 61 -2.70 11.30 9.33
N LEU A 62 -3.33 12.27 8.68
CA LEU A 62 -2.80 12.94 7.50
C LEU A 62 -2.72 14.44 7.80
N ALA A 63 -1.81 15.15 7.13
CA ALA A 63 -1.85 16.60 7.15
C ALA A 63 -3.16 17.09 6.52
N PRO A 64 -3.71 18.25 6.94
CA PRO A 64 -4.97 18.75 6.40
C PRO A 64 -5.00 18.83 4.87
N THR A 65 -3.88 19.23 4.26
CA THR A 65 -3.72 19.33 2.80
C THR A 65 -3.86 18.01 2.05
N ASP A 66 -3.50 16.89 2.69
CA ASP A 66 -3.63 15.55 2.14
C ASP A 66 -5.02 14.94 2.46
N TYR A 67 -5.66 15.36 3.56
CA TYR A 67 -6.95 14.82 4.01
C TYR A 67 -8.16 15.43 3.27
N GLU A 68 -8.11 16.71 2.91
CA GLU A 68 -9.25 17.44 2.32
C GLU A 68 -9.59 17.05 0.87
N ARG A 69 -8.98 16.00 0.33
CA ARG A 69 -9.05 15.64 -1.10
C ARG A 69 -9.69 14.29 -1.36
#